data_AF-A0A3D5LDV5-F1
#
_entry.id   AF-A0A3D5LDV5-F1
#
_cell.length_a   1.000
_cell.length_b   1.000
_cell.length_c   1.000
_cell.angle_alpha   90.00
_cell.angle_beta   90.00
_cell.angle_gamma   90.00
#
_symmetry.space_group_name_H-M   'P 1'
#
loop_
_entity.id
_entity.type
_entity.pdbx_description
1 polymer ?
#
loop_
_entity_poly.entity_id
_entity_poly.type
_entity_poly.pdbx_seq_one_letter_code
_entity_poly.pdbx_strand_id
1 'polypeptide(L)'
;WIWAIVIGILIIVWIFIGLTNLGKLNTVAMTALFVLSLVLFKVIFFNTDFVMPIAVSDDMMTFGAAVELAVAMPLSWLPLISDYTREAEKPFAATFTSVFVYSVVSIFMYMIGMGAAIFTGEYDIAQIMLKTGLGVVGLLIIVFSTVTTTFLDAYSAGVSCVSISSKIQEKWAAIIVT
;
A
#
# COMPACT_ATOMS: atom_id res chain seq x y z
N TRP A 1 0.86 10.59 -15.23
CA TRP A 1 -0.38 11.40 -15.30
C TRP A 1 -1.56 10.63 -15.89
N ILE A 2 -1.44 9.94 -17.05
CA ILE A 2 -2.54 9.12 -17.63
C ILE A 2 -3.05 8.06 -16.63
N TRP A 3 -2.15 7.29 -16.02
CA TRP A 3 -2.53 6.26 -15.04
C TRP A 3 -3.25 6.80 -13.80
N ALA A 4 -2.94 8.03 -13.37
CA ALA A 4 -3.62 8.66 -12.24
C ALA A 4 -5.10 8.95 -12.59
N ILE A 5 -5.36 9.44 -13.82
CA ILE A 5 -6.72 9.66 -14.32
C ILE A 5 -7.47 8.33 -14.42
N VAL A 6 -6.83 7.28 -14.94
CA VAL A 6 -7.45 5.94 -15.05
C VAL A 6 -7.83 5.40 -13.67
N ILE A 7 -6.94 5.47 -12.69
CA ILE A 7 -7.21 5.02 -11.32
C ILE A 7 -8.31 5.86 -10.67
N GLY A 8 -8.31 7.19 -10.84
CA GLY A 8 -9.36 8.07 -10.33
C GLY A 8 -10.74 7.74 -10.90
N ILE A 9 -10.84 7.53 -12.22
CA ILE A 9 -12.09 7.10 -12.87
C ILE A 9 -12.55 5.76 -12.32
N LEU A 10 -11.64 4.79 -12.14
CA LEU A 10 -11.97 3.49 -11.58
C LEU A 10 -12.52 3.62 -10.16
N ILE A 11 -11.92 4.46 -9.31
CA ILE A 11 -12.41 4.71 -7.95
C ILE A 11 -13.81 5.33 -7.98
N ILE A 12 -14.07 6.33 -8.84
CA ILE A 12 -15.38 6.94 -9.00
C ILE A 12 -16.44 5.90 -9.42
N VAL A 13 -16.12 5.03 -10.37
CA VAL A 13 -17.01 3.94 -10.79
C VAL A 13 -17.33 3.02 -9.61
N TRP A 14 -16.34 2.68 -8.79
CA TRP A 14 -16.53 1.90 -7.57
C TRP A 14 -17.43 2.59 -6.54
N ILE A 15 -17.35 3.92 -6.39
CA ILE A 15 -18.26 4.75 -5.57
C ILE A 15 -19.72 4.64 -6.03
N PHE A 16 -19.97 4.55 -7.33
CA PHE A 16 -21.34 4.36 -7.82
C PHE A 16 -21.89 2.95 -7.54
N ILE A 17 -21.05 1.91 -7.61
CA ILE A 17 -21.44 0.50 -7.40
C ILE A 17 -21.76 0.22 -5.91
N GLY A 18 -21.03 0.84 -4.98
CA GLY A 18 -21.30 0.75 -3.54
C GLY A 18 -20.70 -0.48 -2.81
N LEU A 19 -21.03 -0.63 -1.52
CA LEU A 19 -20.26 -1.45 -0.57
C LEU A 19 -20.54 -2.97 -0.54
N THR A 20 -21.52 -3.49 -1.28
CA THR A 20 -22.16 -4.79 -0.97
C THR A 20 -21.26 -6.03 -1.01
N ASN A 21 -20.09 -6.00 -1.66
CA ASN A 21 -19.15 -7.13 -1.72
C ASN A 21 -17.69 -6.77 -1.38
N LEU A 22 -17.44 -5.58 -0.84
CA LEU A 22 -16.08 -5.05 -0.71
C LEU A 22 -15.21 -5.73 0.33
N GLY A 23 -15.79 -6.23 1.42
CA GLY A 23 -15.01 -6.95 2.43
C GLY A 23 -14.29 -8.15 1.80
N LYS A 24 -15.03 -8.95 1.01
CA LYS A 24 -14.47 -10.09 0.26
C LYS A 24 -13.47 -9.65 -0.80
N LEU A 25 -13.79 -8.56 -1.51
CA LEU A 25 -12.93 -8.05 -2.57
C LEU A 25 -11.57 -7.56 -2.03
N ASN A 26 -11.59 -6.82 -0.92
CA ASN A 26 -10.40 -6.36 -0.25
C ASN A 26 -9.57 -7.54 0.26
N THR A 27 -10.20 -8.56 0.84
CA THR A 27 -9.48 -9.79 1.22
C THR A 27 -8.81 -10.45 0.03
N VAL A 28 -9.49 -10.53 -1.12
CA VAL A 28 -8.90 -11.08 -2.36
C VAL A 28 -7.74 -10.22 -2.85
N ALA A 29 -7.88 -8.90 -2.87
CA ALA A 29 -6.83 -7.97 -3.28
C ALA A 29 -5.59 -8.07 -2.39
N MET A 30 -5.78 -8.06 -1.07
CA MET A 30 -4.71 -8.16 -0.08
C MET A 30 -4.00 -9.52 -0.16
N THR A 31 -4.78 -10.60 -0.37
CA THR A 31 -4.21 -11.94 -0.57
C THR A 31 -3.39 -12.02 -1.87
N ALA A 32 -3.91 -11.44 -2.96
CA ALA A 32 -3.20 -11.39 -4.24
C ALA A 32 -1.89 -10.59 -4.14
N LEU A 33 -1.90 -9.44 -3.45
CA LEU A 33 -0.69 -8.66 -3.16
C LEU A 33 0.31 -9.44 -2.29
N PHE A 34 -0.18 -10.16 -1.27
CA PHE A 34 0.70 -10.97 -0.44
C PHE A 34 1.36 -12.08 -1.26
N VAL A 35 0.60 -12.80 -2.08
CA VAL A 35 1.16 -13.82 -3.00
C VAL A 35 2.15 -13.18 -3.97
N LEU A 36 1.82 -12.03 -4.55
CA LEU A 36 2.72 -11.28 -5.43
C LEU A 36 4.05 -10.96 -4.73
N SER A 37 4.01 -10.52 -3.48
CA SER A 37 5.21 -10.22 -2.69
C SER A 37 6.09 -11.46 -2.45
N LEU A 38 5.47 -12.63 -2.18
CA LEU A 38 6.20 -13.89 -2.02
C LEU A 38 6.81 -14.37 -3.34
N VAL A 39 6.10 -14.20 -4.45
CA VAL A 39 6.61 -14.54 -5.78
C VAL A 39 7.79 -13.64 -6.13
N LEU A 40 7.69 -12.33 -5.89
CA LEU A 40 8.81 -11.39 -6.07
C LEU A 40 10.00 -11.77 -5.21
N PHE A 41 9.77 -12.07 -3.92
CA PHE A 41 10.82 -12.54 -3.02
C PHE A 41 11.55 -13.76 -3.61
N LYS A 42 10.80 -14.77 -4.08
CA LYS A 42 11.40 -15.94 -4.74
C LYS A 42 12.19 -15.55 -5.99
N VAL A 43 11.62 -14.74 -6.89
CA VAL A 43 12.26 -14.35 -8.15
C VAL A 43 13.56 -13.60 -7.92
N ILE A 44 13.60 -12.72 -6.92
CA ILE A 44 14.75 -11.87 -6.63
C ILE A 44 15.84 -12.67 -5.91
N PHE A 45 15.50 -13.40 -4.84
CA PHE A 45 16.49 -14.00 -3.95
C PHE A 45 16.91 -15.42 -4.34
N PHE A 46 16.15 -16.14 -5.16
CA PHE A 46 16.47 -17.51 -5.59
C PHE A 46 17.03 -17.60 -7.01
N ASN A 47 17.10 -16.49 -7.75
CA ASN A 47 17.85 -16.47 -9.00
C ASN A 47 19.36 -16.40 -8.68
N THR A 48 20.12 -17.33 -9.26
CA THR A 48 21.57 -17.47 -9.07
C THR A 48 22.39 -16.27 -9.55
N ASP A 49 21.78 -15.36 -10.30
CA ASP A 49 22.40 -14.14 -10.84
C ASP A 49 22.24 -12.92 -9.93
N PHE A 50 21.70 -13.08 -8.71
CA PHE A 50 21.60 -11.98 -7.74
C PHE A 50 22.99 -11.65 -7.14
N VAL A 51 23.81 -10.98 -7.94
CA VAL A 51 25.02 -10.29 -7.48
C VAL A 51 24.59 -8.87 -7.16
N MET A 52 24.52 -8.50 -5.88
CA MET A 52 24.25 -7.13 -5.44
C MET A 52 25.37 -6.20 -5.95
N PRO A 53 25.17 -5.42 -7.02
CA PRO A 53 26.14 -4.39 -7.36
C PRO A 53 25.83 -3.26 -6.39
N ILE A 54 26.66 -3.05 -5.36
CA ILE A 54 26.59 -1.82 -4.57
C ILE A 54 27.13 -0.71 -5.48
N ALA A 55 26.28 -0.22 -6.37
CA ALA A 55 26.53 1.01 -7.10
C ALA A 55 26.28 2.16 -6.11
N VAL A 56 27.35 2.62 -5.47
CA VAL A 56 27.34 3.86 -4.70
C VAL A 56 27.14 4.98 -5.73
N SER A 57 25.93 5.52 -5.83
CA SER A 57 25.64 6.72 -6.60
C SER A 57 25.88 7.95 -5.73
N ASP A 58 26.41 9.03 -6.30
CA ASP A 58 26.64 10.30 -5.57
C ASP A 58 25.35 10.99 -5.07
N ASP A 59 24.17 10.51 -5.51
CA ASP A 59 22.84 11.02 -5.17
C ASP A 59 22.15 10.22 -4.05
N MET A 60 22.93 9.67 -3.11
CA MET A 60 22.37 8.90 -1.99
C MET A 60 21.69 9.80 -0.96
N MET A 61 20.44 9.46 -0.63
CA MET A 61 19.72 10.07 0.49
C MET A 61 20.53 9.87 1.79
N THR A 62 20.63 10.92 2.61
CA THR A 62 21.29 10.79 3.92
C THR A 62 20.54 9.79 4.79
N PHE A 63 21.24 9.11 5.70
CA PHE A 63 20.61 8.21 6.64
C PHE A 63 19.49 8.89 7.45
N GLY A 64 19.68 10.17 7.84
CA GLY A 64 18.66 10.94 8.55
C GLY A 64 17.37 11.11 7.75
N ALA A 65 17.48 11.48 6.46
CA ALA A 65 16.32 11.60 5.58
C ALA A 65 15.67 10.23 5.30
N ALA A 66 16.45 9.15 5.25
CA ALA A 66 15.91 7.79 5.14
C ALA A 66 15.07 7.39 6.36
N VAL A 67 15.56 7.70 7.56
CA VAL A 67 14.83 7.46 8.81
C VAL A 67 13.58 8.33 8.87
N GLU A 68 13.67 9.61 8.52
CA GLU A 68 12.52 10.51 8.47
C GLU A 68 11.42 9.98 7.54
N LEU A 69 11.79 9.58 6.32
CA LEU A 69 10.86 9.03 5.33
C LEU A 69 10.21 7.72 5.83
N ALA A 70 11.00 6.83 6.44
CA ALA A 70 10.51 5.55 6.94
C ALA A 70 9.56 5.70 8.15
N VAL A 71 9.77 6.72 8.98
CA VAL A 71 9.01 6.95 10.22
C VAL A 71 7.76 7.81 9.98
N ALA A 72 7.75 8.68 8.97
CA ALA A 72 6.65 9.59 8.67
C ALA A 72 5.29 8.86 8.49
N MET A 73 5.28 7.76 7.73
CA MET A 73 4.04 7.02 7.45
C MET A 73 3.47 6.31 8.70
N PRO A 74 4.22 5.47 9.44
CA PRO A 74 3.71 4.84 10.67
C PRO A 74 3.23 5.85 11.72
N LEU A 75 3.92 6.99 11.86
CA LEU A 75 3.54 8.03 12.82
C LEU A 75 2.16 8.62 12.51
N SER A 76 1.79 8.76 11.24
CA SER A 76 0.50 9.32 10.86
C SER A 76 -0.69 8.44 11.31
N TRP A 77 -0.47 7.16 11.62
CA TRP A 77 -1.51 6.19 11.97
C TRP A 77 -1.51 5.85 13.48
N LEU A 78 -0.67 6.52 14.25
CA LEU A 78 -0.52 6.31 15.69
C LEU A 78 -1.81 6.58 16.50
N PRO A 79 -2.63 7.60 16.16
CA PRO A 79 -3.95 7.77 16.78
C PRO A 79 -4.90 6.63 16.45
N LEU A 80 -4.92 6.17 15.19
CA LEU A 80 -5.80 5.12 14.70
C LEU A 80 -5.55 3.79 15.39
N ILE A 81 -4.27 3.39 15.53
CA ILE A 81 -3.95 2.16 16.27
C ILE A 81 -4.32 2.26 17.74
N SER A 82 -4.23 3.46 18.34
CA SER A 82 -4.63 3.69 19.73
C SER A 82 -6.14 3.53 19.90
N ASP A 83 -6.95 3.96 18.93
CA ASP A 83 -8.39 3.75 18.94
C ASP A 83 -8.75 2.26 18.83
N TYR A 84 -8.05 1.50 17.98
CA TYR A 84 -8.28 0.06 17.83
C TYR A 84 -7.86 -0.76 19.06
N THR A 85 -6.78 -0.39 19.73
CA THR A 85 -6.28 -1.16 20.88
C THR A 85 -6.91 -0.73 22.21
N ARG A 86 -7.65 0.38 22.25
CA ARG A 86 -8.31 0.90 23.48
C ARG A 86 -9.31 -0.09 24.08
N GLU A 87 -10.07 -0.77 23.24
CA GLU A 87 -11.11 -1.73 23.65
C GLU A 87 -10.56 -3.16 23.82
N ALA A 88 -9.25 -3.38 23.61
CA ALA A 88 -8.64 -4.70 23.79
C ALA A 88 -8.51 -5.06 25.28
N GLU A 89 -8.64 -6.35 25.62
CA GLU A 89 -8.49 -6.83 27.00
C GLU A 89 -7.14 -6.42 27.64
N LYS A 90 -6.08 -6.35 26.81
CA LYS A 90 -4.72 -5.94 27.20
C LYS A 90 -4.20 -4.88 26.21
N PRO A 91 -4.54 -3.60 26.39
CA PRO A 91 -4.26 -2.55 25.41
C PRO A 91 -2.76 -2.38 25.14
N PHE A 92 -1.93 -2.42 26.19
CA PHE A 92 -0.48 -2.31 26.03
C PHE A 92 0.11 -3.48 25.23
N ALA A 93 -0.33 -4.71 25.52
CA ALA A 93 0.14 -5.89 24.80
C ALA A 93 -0.31 -5.86 23.33
N ALA A 94 -1.57 -5.48 23.07
CA ALA A 94 -2.11 -5.34 21.71
C ALA A 94 -1.34 -4.29 20.89
N THR A 95 -1.04 -3.13 21.48
CA THR A 95 -0.22 -2.09 20.83
C THR A 95 1.19 -2.59 20.57
N PHE A 96 1.84 -3.22 21.55
CA PHE A 96 3.20 -3.74 21.40
C PHE A 96 3.28 -4.81 20.30
N THR A 97 2.35 -5.76 20.27
CA THR A 97 2.27 -6.78 19.22
C THR A 97 2.04 -6.13 17.85
N SER A 98 1.18 -5.13 17.76
CA SER A 98 0.92 -4.42 16.50
C SER A 98 2.17 -3.71 15.97
N VAL A 99 2.88 -2.99 16.84
CA VAL A 99 4.16 -2.35 16.49
C VAL A 99 5.17 -3.40 16.02
N PHE A 100 5.33 -4.49 16.78
CA PHE A 100 6.29 -5.53 16.45
C PHE A 100 6.00 -6.20 15.10
N VAL A 101 4.75 -6.63 14.88
CA VAL A 101 4.33 -7.26 13.62
C VAL A 101 4.50 -6.28 12.45
N TYR A 102 4.07 -5.03 12.63
CA TYR A 102 4.23 -3.98 11.61
C TYR A 102 5.71 -3.75 11.26
N SER A 103 6.60 -3.67 12.26
CA SER A 103 8.04 -3.51 12.03
C SER A 103 8.63 -4.68 11.25
N VAL A 104 8.33 -5.92 11.63
CA VAL A 104 8.85 -7.13 10.95
C VAL A 104 8.36 -7.19 9.50
N VAL A 105 7.07 -6.96 9.28
CA VAL A 105 6.48 -6.97 7.93
C VAL A 105 7.01 -5.82 7.08
N SER A 106 7.21 -4.63 7.66
CA SER A 106 7.78 -3.48 6.95
C SER A 106 9.22 -3.73 6.51
N ILE A 107 10.05 -4.33 7.38
CA ILE A 107 11.42 -4.73 7.02
C ILE A 107 11.39 -5.71 5.86
N PHE A 108 10.50 -6.71 5.90
CA PHE A 108 10.32 -7.67 4.80
C PHE A 108 9.94 -6.99 3.48
N MET A 109 8.99 -6.05 3.50
CA MET A 109 8.56 -5.32 2.31
C MET A 109 9.65 -4.40 1.77
N TYR A 110 10.39 -3.69 2.63
CA TYR A 110 11.53 -2.88 2.21
C TYR A 110 12.64 -3.72 1.58
N MET A 111 12.94 -4.89 2.13
CA MET A 111 13.93 -5.81 1.55
C MET A 111 13.52 -6.27 0.15
N ILE A 112 12.26 -6.64 -0.06
CA ILE A 112 11.77 -7.03 -1.39
C ILE A 112 11.81 -5.85 -2.36
N GLY A 113 11.30 -4.68 -1.96
CA GLY A 113 11.28 -3.49 -2.82
C GLY A 113 12.67 -3.05 -3.25
N MET A 114 13.61 -2.99 -2.30
CA MET A 114 15.02 -2.68 -2.57
C MET A 114 15.66 -3.77 -3.45
N GLY A 115 15.46 -5.04 -3.12
CA GLY A 115 15.97 -6.16 -3.92
C GLY A 115 15.43 -6.15 -5.35
N ALA A 116 14.16 -5.78 -5.54
CA ALA A 116 13.52 -5.69 -6.85
C ALA A 116 14.11 -4.55 -7.69
N ALA A 117 14.34 -3.39 -7.07
CA ALA A 117 14.96 -2.25 -7.73
C ALA A 117 16.41 -2.56 -8.16
N ILE A 118 17.18 -3.18 -7.28
CA ILE A 118 18.57 -3.58 -7.57
C ILE A 118 18.62 -4.66 -8.66
N PHE A 119 17.78 -5.70 -8.56
CA PHE A 119 17.74 -6.80 -9.51
C PHE A 119 17.37 -6.35 -10.94
N THR A 120 16.45 -5.38 -11.05
CA THR A 120 15.96 -4.92 -12.36
C THR A 120 16.68 -3.67 -12.87
N GLY A 121 17.42 -2.96 -12.02
CA GLY A 121 18.02 -1.66 -12.29
C GLY A 121 17.00 -0.54 -12.48
N GLU A 122 15.78 -0.69 -11.97
CA GLU A 122 14.66 0.22 -12.19
C GLU A 122 14.04 0.66 -10.87
N TYR A 123 13.54 1.90 -10.83
CA TYR A 123 12.76 2.42 -9.69
C TYR A 123 11.26 2.40 -9.96
N ASP A 124 10.84 2.34 -11.24
CA ASP A 124 9.44 2.30 -11.63
C ASP A 124 8.87 0.89 -11.43
N ILE A 125 7.85 0.78 -10.58
CA ILE A 125 7.20 -0.50 -10.26
C ILE A 125 6.68 -1.23 -11.52
N ALA A 126 6.26 -0.52 -12.56
CA ALA A 126 5.82 -1.11 -13.80
C ALA A 126 6.96 -1.79 -14.55
N GLN A 127 8.13 -1.13 -14.60
CA GLN A 127 9.33 -1.71 -15.20
C GLN A 127 9.84 -2.88 -14.37
N ILE A 128 9.80 -2.78 -13.04
CA ILE A 128 10.15 -3.88 -12.14
C ILE A 128 9.26 -5.10 -12.42
N MET A 129 7.94 -4.92 -12.52
CA MET A 129 7.02 -6.04 -12.78
C MET A 129 7.28 -6.67 -14.16
N LEU A 130 7.56 -5.87 -15.18
CA LEU A 130 7.89 -6.36 -16.53
C LEU A 130 9.21 -7.16 -16.53
N LYS A 131 10.28 -6.62 -15.94
CA LYS A 131 11.60 -7.26 -15.92
C LYS A 131 11.66 -8.50 -15.01
N THR A 132 10.81 -8.59 -13.99
CA THR A 132 10.67 -9.78 -13.13
C THR A 132 9.80 -10.88 -13.74
N GLY A 133 9.25 -10.68 -14.94
CA GLY A 133 8.43 -11.67 -15.65
C GLY A 133 6.97 -11.76 -15.18
N LEU A 134 6.57 -10.90 -14.24
CA LEU A 134 5.18 -10.80 -13.75
C LEU A 134 4.31 -9.94 -14.67
N GLY A 135 4.94 -9.00 -15.37
CA GLY A 135 4.37 -8.17 -16.42
C GLY A 135 3.01 -7.56 -16.08
N VAL A 136 2.07 -7.70 -17.00
CA VAL A 136 0.72 -7.13 -16.89
C VAL A 136 -0.04 -7.71 -15.70
N VAL A 137 0.19 -8.97 -15.33
CA VAL A 137 -0.54 -9.62 -14.22
C VAL A 137 -0.16 -8.97 -12.89
N GLY A 138 1.13 -8.75 -12.64
CA GLY A 138 1.59 -8.04 -11.43
C GLY A 138 1.04 -6.62 -11.36
N LEU A 139 1.04 -5.90 -12.48
CA LEU A 139 0.47 -4.57 -12.58
C LEU A 139 -1.03 -4.52 -12.30
N LEU A 140 -1.81 -5.47 -12.83
CA LEU A 140 -3.24 -5.55 -12.58
C LEU A 140 -3.55 -5.81 -11.10
N ILE A 141 -2.77 -6.67 -10.43
CA ILE A 141 -2.92 -6.91 -8.99
C ILE A 141 -2.68 -5.61 -8.20
N ILE A 142 -1.62 -4.88 -8.54
CA ILE A 142 -1.28 -3.61 -7.88
C ILE A 142 -2.41 -2.59 -8.11
N VAL A 143 -2.80 -2.34 -9.37
CA VAL A 143 -3.87 -1.38 -9.70
C VAL A 143 -5.17 -1.74 -9.00
N PHE A 144 -5.54 -3.02 -9.01
CA PHE A 144 -6.77 -3.48 -8.37
C PHE A 144 -6.74 -3.28 -6.85
N SER A 145 -5.62 -3.57 -6.21
CA SER A 145 -5.48 -3.31 -4.78
C SER A 145 -5.48 -1.82 -4.46
N THR A 146 -4.80 -0.99 -5.25
CA THR A 146 -4.80 0.46 -5.07
C THR A 146 -6.22 1.01 -5.17
N VAL A 147 -6.97 0.64 -6.22
CA VAL A 147 -8.36 1.09 -6.38
C VAL A 147 -9.23 0.63 -5.20
N THR A 148 -9.08 -0.61 -4.73
CA THR A 148 -9.89 -1.14 -3.63
C THR A 148 -9.60 -0.43 -2.30
N THR A 149 -8.33 -0.18 -1.98
CA THR A 149 -7.94 0.50 -0.74
C THR A 149 -8.30 1.98 -0.79
N THR A 150 -7.97 2.69 -1.88
CA THR A 150 -8.29 4.12 -2.02
C THR A 150 -9.79 4.36 -2.08
N PHE A 151 -10.57 3.44 -2.66
CA PHE A 151 -12.02 3.49 -2.58
C PHE A 151 -12.52 3.52 -1.12
N LEU A 152 -11.99 2.66 -0.26
CA LEU A 152 -12.40 2.59 1.15
C LEU A 152 -12.03 3.88 1.90
N ASP A 153 -10.87 4.46 1.60
CA ASP A 153 -10.42 5.72 2.19
C ASP A 153 -11.31 6.89 1.74
N ALA A 154 -11.58 7.01 0.43
CA ALA A 154 -12.46 8.04 -0.13
C ALA A 154 -13.90 7.92 0.40
N TYR A 155 -14.39 6.69 0.55
CA TYR A 155 -15.69 6.41 1.14
C TYR A 155 -15.74 6.82 2.62
N SER A 156 -14.73 6.44 3.41
CA SER A 156 -14.60 6.81 4.82
C SER A 156 -14.54 8.34 5.01
N ALA A 157 -13.81 9.04 4.14
CA ALA A 157 -13.79 10.50 4.10
C ALA A 157 -15.18 11.08 3.78
N GLY A 158 -15.90 10.50 2.81
CA GLY A 158 -17.26 10.88 2.47
C GLY A 158 -18.25 10.77 3.64
N VAL A 159 -18.23 9.64 4.36
CA VAL A 159 -19.05 9.42 5.58
C VAL A 159 -18.70 10.41 6.68
N SER A 160 -17.41 10.69 6.86
CA SER A 160 -16.94 11.66 7.85
C SER A 160 -17.44 13.08 7.52
N CYS A 161 -17.50 13.46 6.24
CA CYS A 161 -18.07 14.74 5.81
C CYS A 161 -19.58 14.85 6.11
N VAL A 162 -20.34 13.76 5.96
CA VAL A 162 -21.79 13.75 6.31
C VAL A 162 -21.99 13.94 7.81
N SER A 163 -21.10 13.37 8.62
CA SER A 163 -21.13 13.54 10.08
C SER A 163 -20.88 14.99 10.53
N ILE A 164 -20.12 15.77 9.74
CA ILE A 164 -19.86 17.20 9.99
C ILE A 164 -21.03 18.07 9.48
N SER A 165 -21.63 17.71 8.35
CA SER A 165 -22.76 18.44 7.78
C SER A 165 -23.73 17.49 7.08
N SER A 166 -24.90 17.31 7.68
CA SER A 166 -25.99 16.48 7.13
C SER A 166 -26.57 16.99 5.81
N LYS A 167 -26.15 18.18 5.34
CA LYS A 167 -26.53 18.74 4.04
C LYS A 167 -25.69 18.21 2.88
N ILE A 168 -24.56 17.57 3.14
CA ILE A 168 -23.66 17.05 2.10
C ILE A 168 -23.95 15.56 1.91
N GLN A 169 -24.25 15.16 0.68
CA GLN A 169 -24.45 13.76 0.33
C GLN A 169 -23.10 13.04 0.28
N GLU A 170 -23.01 11.92 0.97
CA GLU A 170 -21.82 11.07 1.13
C GLU A 170 -21.09 10.77 -0.19
N LYS A 171 -21.85 10.41 -1.24
CA LYS A 171 -21.29 10.09 -2.56
C LYS A 171 -20.62 11.30 -3.23
N TRP A 172 -21.18 12.49 -3.06
CA TRP A 172 -20.62 13.72 -3.65
C TRP A 172 -19.38 14.19 -2.90
N ALA A 173 -19.35 14.02 -1.58
CA ALA A 173 -18.15 14.25 -0.78
C ALA A 173 -17.02 13.29 -1.18
N ALA A 174 -17.31 12.00 -1.32
CA ALA A 174 -16.32 11.00 -1.72
C ALA A 174 -15.73 11.26 -3.12
N ILE A 175 -16.54 11.74 -4.07
CA ILE A 175 -16.08 12.11 -5.42
C ILE A 175 -15.15 13.34 -5.38
N ILE A 176 -15.44 14.34 -4.54
CA ILE A 176 -14.58 15.54 -4.43
C ILE A 176 -13.19 15.20 -3.85
N VAL A 177 -13.12 14.18 -3.00
CA VAL A 177 -11.88 13.73 -2.35
C VAL A 177 -11.01 12.87 -3.29
N THR A 178 -11.58 12.30 -4.36
CA THR A 178 -10.92 11.40 -5.32
C THR A 178 -10.34 12.15 -6.51
#